data_AF-A0A534SEP5-F1
#
_entry.id   AF-A0A534SEP5-F1
#
_cell.length_a   1.000
_cell.length_b   1.000
_cell.length_c   1.000
_cell.angle_alpha   90.00
_cell.angle_beta   90.00
_cell.angle_gamma   90.00
#
_symmetry.space_group_name_H-M   'P 1'
#
loop_
_entity.id
_entity.type
_entity.pdbx_description
1 polymer ?
#
loop_
_entity_poly.entity_id
_entity_poly.type
_entity_poly.pdbx_seq_one_letter_code
_entity_poly.pdbx_strand_id
1 'polypeptide(L)'
;MHTLNNAGFRFENPYLTVENIRIDNVGDGIRPIAGPFTIRGAWLTYVRDDCVENDHVQPGLIDDSLFDGCYVGISERPSTAIIASGYDGRNDLLTIRQSLIRLQPMPGPRGGLATDLGNGQFFKWSSLATQLELDDNVFMAEQVGEGGASTMGIPASLVGCSNNVMVWLGPGPYPAPLPPCFTVTTDRAVWDSAVAAWKTRHGVVP
;
A
#
# COMPACT_ATOMS: atom_id res chain seq x y z
N MET A 1 16.39 -8.46 12.39
CA MET A 1 16.36 -9.69 11.57
C MET A 1 15.15 -10.48 12.04
N HIS A 2 14.01 -10.38 11.35
CA HIS A 2 12.80 -11.10 11.76
C HIS A 2 12.89 -12.54 11.26
N THR A 3 13.02 -13.49 12.19
CA THR A 3 13.28 -14.92 11.96
C THR A 3 12.02 -15.76 11.76
N LEU A 4 10.84 -15.14 11.65
CA LEU A 4 9.56 -15.79 11.37
C LEU A 4 8.84 -14.98 10.30
N ASN A 5 8.34 -15.68 9.28
CA ASN A 5 7.45 -15.12 8.26
C ASN A 5 6.26 -14.44 8.96
N ASN A 6 6.25 -13.11 8.94
CA ASN A 6 5.33 -12.21 9.62
C ASN A 6 4.16 -11.75 8.72
N ALA A 7 4.04 -12.31 7.51
CA ALA A 7 2.97 -11.98 6.58
C ALA A 7 1.65 -12.64 7.00
N GLY A 8 0.55 -11.89 6.97
CA GLY A 8 -0.80 -12.42 7.22
C GLY A 8 -1.24 -13.43 6.16
N PHE A 9 -0.83 -13.24 4.90
CA PHE A 9 -1.03 -14.20 3.82
C PHE A 9 0.13 -14.17 2.83
N ARG A 10 0.69 -15.34 2.49
CA ARG A 10 1.80 -15.48 1.53
C ARG A 10 1.49 -16.56 0.51
N PHE A 11 1.82 -16.32 -0.75
CA PHE A 11 1.62 -17.30 -1.82
C PHE A 11 2.73 -17.28 -2.87
N GLU A 12 2.98 -18.44 -3.47
CA GLU A 12 4.01 -18.67 -4.50
C GLU A 12 3.45 -19.16 -5.84
N ASN A 13 2.13 -19.34 -5.93
CA ASN A 13 1.50 -19.79 -7.16
C ASN A 13 1.10 -18.59 -8.03
N PRO A 14 1.38 -18.60 -9.34
CA PRO A 14 0.90 -17.57 -10.25
C PRO A 14 -0.62 -17.70 -10.46
N TYR A 15 -1.26 -16.64 -10.94
CA TYR A 15 -2.70 -16.55 -11.19
C TYR A 15 -3.59 -16.75 -9.96
N LEU A 16 -3.02 -16.56 -8.76
CA LEU A 16 -3.78 -16.67 -7.52
C LEU A 16 -4.67 -15.44 -7.31
N THR A 17 -5.90 -15.69 -6.90
CA THR A 17 -6.81 -14.66 -6.38
C THR A 17 -6.93 -14.78 -4.87
N VAL A 18 -6.64 -13.70 -4.16
CA VAL A 18 -6.92 -13.50 -2.74
C VAL A 18 -8.14 -12.60 -2.65
N GLU A 19 -9.25 -13.13 -2.16
CA GLU A 19 -10.53 -12.41 -2.17
C GLU A 19 -11.19 -12.39 -0.78
N ASN A 20 -11.72 -11.23 -0.38
CA ASN A 20 -12.50 -11.02 0.83
C ASN A 20 -11.79 -11.45 2.13
N ILE A 21 -10.46 -11.35 2.15
CA ILE A 21 -9.65 -11.72 3.31
C ILE A 21 -9.62 -10.59 4.34
N ARG A 22 -9.69 -10.93 5.63
CA ARG A 22 -9.46 -10.02 6.76
C ARG A 22 -8.10 -10.33 7.38
N ILE A 23 -7.22 -9.32 7.49
CA ILE A 23 -5.90 -9.46 8.12
C ILE A 23 -5.68 -8.32 9.11
N ASP A 24 -5.44 -8.66 10.38
CA ASP A 24 -5.27 -7.70 11.48
C ASP A 24 -3.95 -7.91 12.19
N ASN A 25 -3.25 -6.81 12.53
CA ASN A 25 -2.14 -6.81 13.49
C ASN A 25 -1.04 -7.83 13.18
N VAL A 26 -0.50 -7.72 11.96
CA VAL A 26 0.59 -8.54 11.43
C VAL A 26 1.81 -7.68 11.12
N GLY A 27 2.93 -8.32 10.80
CA GLY A 27 4.10 -7.60 10.28
C GLY A 27 3.82 -7.12 8.87
N ASP A 28 3.76 -8.04 7.92
CA ASP A 28 3.36 -7.76 6.53
C ASP A 28 1.94 -8.25 6.29
N GLY A 29 1.21 -7.62 5.37
CA GLY A 29 -0.16 -7.99 5.07
C GLY A 29 -0.22 -9.18 4.12
N ILE A 30 -0.19 -8.90 2.81
CA ILE A 30 -0.21 -9.89 1.74
C ILE A 30 1.14 -9.90 1.03
N ARG A 31 1.75 -11.08 0.88
CA ARG A 31 3.06 -11.28 0.25
C ARG A 31 2.96 -12.17 -1.00
N PRO A 32 2.77 -11.58 -2.20
CA PRO A 32 2.93 -12.29 -3.45
C PRO A 32 4.41 -12.61 -3.71
N ILE A 33 4.72 -13.86 -4.01
CA ILE A 33 6.04 -14.30 -4.50
C ILE A 33 5.98 -14.57 -6.01
N ALA A 34 4.82 -14.94 -6.54
CA ALA A 34 4.58 -15.16 -7.96
C ALA A 34 3.32 -14.40 -8.42
N GLY A 35 3.32 -14.03 -9.70
CA GLY A 35 2.21 -13.38 -10.38
C GLY A 35 1.96 -13.96 -11.78
N PRO A 36 0.99 -13.39 -12.52
CA PRO A 36 0.15 -12.28 -12.10
C PRO A 36 -0.77 -12.69 -10.94
N PHE A 37 -1.12 -11.76 -10.05
CA PHE A 37 -2.03 -12.02 -8.93
C PHE A 37 -3.25 -11.11 -8.96
N THR A 38 -4.28 -11.47 -8.19
CA THR A 38 -5.39 -10.57 -7.87
C THR A 38 -5.60 -10.53 -6.36
N ILE A 39 -5.71 -9.32 -5.81
CA ILE A 39 -6.16 -9.06 -4.43
C ILE A 39 -7.46 -8.25 -4.56
N ARG A 40 -8.58 -8.79 -4.09
CA ARG A 40 -9.89 -8.13 -4.18
C ARG A 40 -10.64 -8.15 -2.86
N GLY A 41 -11.31 -7.06 -2.50
CA GLY A 41 -12.17 -7.03 -1.32
C GLY A 41 -11.40 -7.27 -0.01
N ALA A 42 -10.07 -7.13 -0.02
CA ALA A 42 -9.25 -7.42 1.13
C ALA A 42 -9.40 -6.30 2.17
N TRP A 43 -9.50 -6.67 3.45
CA TRP A 43 -9.57 -5.73 4.56
C TRP A 43 -8.40 -5.93 5.53
N LEU A 44 -7.43 -5.02 5.44
CA LEU A 44 -6.23 -5.02 6.28
C LEU A 44 -6.31 -3.88 7.30
N THR A 45 -5.90 -4.14 8.53
CA THR A 45 -5.75 -3.12 9.58
C THR A 45 -4.52 -3.39 10.41
N TYR A 46 -3.87 -2.31 10.84
CA TYR A 46 -2.72 -2.34 11.75
C TYR A 46 -1.58 -3.26 11.26
N VAL A 47 -1.17 -3.11 10.00
CA VAL A 47 -0.04 -3.84 9.40
C VAL A 47 1.25 -3.09 9.65
N ARG A 48 2.18 -3.70 10.39
CA ARG A 48 3.35 -3.02 10.99
C ARG A 48 4.54 -2.79 10.05
N ASP A 49 4.50 -3.35 8.86
CA ASP A 49 5.45 -3.11 7.76
C ASP A 49 4.65 -2.90 6.46
N ASP A 50 4.75 -3.77 5.46
CA ASP A 50 4.12 -3.53 4.15
C ASP A 50 2.71 -4.16 4.09
N CYS A 51 1.66 -3.38 3.81
CA CYS A 51 0.30 -3.92 3.59
C CYS A 51 0.26 -4.90 2.41
N VAL A 52 1.01 -4.62 1.35
CA VAL A 52 1.38 -5.59 0.32
C VAL A 52 2.89 -5.57 0.13
N GLU A 53 3.56 -6.68 0.47
CA GLU A 53 4.99 -6.86 0.25
C GLU A 53 5.21 -7.60 -1.08
N ASN A 54 5.10 -6.88 -2.20
CA ASN A 54 5.40 -7.39 -3.54
C ASN A 54 6.89 -7.23 -3.89
N ASP A 55 7.78 -7.57 -2.95
CA ASP A 55 9.23 -7.44 -3.16
C ASP A 55 9.75 -8.35 -4.29
N HIS A 56 8.97 -9.32 -4.75
CA HIS A 56 9.26 -10.14 -5.94
C HIS A 56 8.82 -9.47 -7.25
N VAL A 57 8.39 -8.21 -7.21
CA VAL A 57 8.08 -7.34 -8.36
C VAL A 57 7.15 -7.99 -9.38
N GLN A 58 6.10 -8.65 -8.89
CA GLN A 58 5.16 -9.41 -9.72
C GLN A 58 4.06 -8.51 -10.28
N PRO A 59 3.59 -8.72 -11.53
CA PRO A 59 2.39 -8.07 -12.03
C PRO A 59 1.17 -8.45 -11.22
N GLY A 60 0.14 -7.62 -11.25
CA GLY A 60 -1.12 -7.97 -10.60
C GLY A 60 -2.18 -6.89 -10.62
N LEU A 61 -3.29 -7.21 -9.97
CA LEU A 61 -4.41 -6.34 -9.74
C LEU A 61 -4.72 -6.27 -8.24
N ILE A 62 -4.81 -5.07 -7.70
CA ILE A 62 -5.40 -4.78 -6.39
C ILE A 62 -6.69 -4.01 -6.64
N ASP A 63 -7.83 -4.55 -6.22
CA ASP A 63 -9.16 -4.12 -6.63
C ASP A 63 -10.09 -4.00 -5.42
N ASP A 64 -10.82 -2.90 -5.31
CA ASP A 64 -11.88 -2.69 -4.29
C ASP A 64 -11.48 -3.18 -2.88
N SER A 65 -10.29 -2.81 -2.41
CA SER A 65 -9.71 -3.28 -1.15
C SER A 65 -9.54 -2.14 -0.13
N LEU A 66 -9.69 -2.45 1.16
CA LEU A 66 -9.54 -1.52 2.27
C LEU A 66 -8.29 -1.86 3.09
N PHE A 67 -7.24 -1.06 2.93
CA PHE A 67 -6.02 -1.11 3.72
C PHE A 67 -6.02 0.06 4.73
N ASP A 68 -6.67 -0.17 5.87
CA ASP A 68 -6.97 0.85 6.88
C ASP A 68 -5.99 0.79 8.06
N GLY A 69 -4.73 1.13 7.77
CA GLY A 69 -3.68 1.23 8.77
C GLY A 69 -2.45 0.44 8.41
N CYS A 70 -1.70 0.94 7.43
CA CYS A 70 -0.43 0.39 6.99
C CYS A 70 0.72 1.22 7.54
N TYR A 71 1.83 0.57 7.92
CA TYR A 71 3.08 1.30 8.10
C TYR A 71 3.63 1.74 6.74
N VAL A 72 3.70 0.84 5.76
CA VAL A 72 3.92 1.11 4.33
C VAL A 72 2.76 0.53 3.54
N GLY A 73 2.28 1.25 2.51
CA GLY A 73 1.20 0.78 1.65
C GLY A 73 1.62 -0.47 0.86
N ILE A 74 2.42 -0.26 -0.20
CA ILE A 74 2.86 -1.29 -1.12
C ILE A 74 4.38 -1.24 -1.24
N SER A 75 5.04 -2.40 -1.16
CA SER A 75 6.48 -2.54 -1.42
C SER A 75 6.73 -3.33 -2.70
N GLU A 76 7.62 -2.80 -3.52
CA GLU A 76 8.28 -3.47 -4.64
C GLU A 76 9.77 -3.15 -4.58
N ARG A 77 10.36 -3.43 -3.40
CA ARG A 77 11.76 -3.13 -3.10
C ARG A 77 12.53 -4.42 -2.81
N PRO A 78 12.86 -5.20 -3.86
CA PRO A 78 13.52 -6.49 -3.72
C PRO A 78 14.79 -6.38 -2.88
N SER A 79 14.97 -7.32 -1.98
CA SER A 79 16.26 -7.51 -1.30
C SER A 79 17.34 -7.96 -2.29
N THR A 80 18.62 -7.82 -1.93
CA THR A 80 19.75 -8.30 -2.74
C THR A 80 19.62 -9.78 -3.15
N ALA A 81 19.06 -10.62 -2.28
CA ALA A 81 18.84 -12.04 -2.58
C ALA A 81 17.74 -12.25 -3.64
N ILE A 82 16.67 -11.46 -3.59
CA ILE A 82 15.60 -11.50 -4.59
C ILE A 82 16.13 -10.99 -5.94
N ILE A 83 16.90 -9.90 -5.94
CA ILE A 83 17.56 -9.39 -7.15
C ILE A 83 18.47 -10.46 -7.77
N ALA A 84 19.30 -11.11 -6.95
CA ALA A 84 20.19 -12.18 -7.40
C ALA A 84 19.45 -13.42 -7.95
N SER A 85 18.16 -13.57 -7.60
CA SER A 85 17.30 -14.64 -8.12
C SER A 85 16.64 -14.31 -9.48
N GLY A 86 16.88 -13.11 -10.01
CA GLY A 86 16.48 -12.73 -11.37
C GLY A 86 15.09 -12.10 -11.51
N TYR A 87 14.44 -11.71 -10.41
CA TYR A 87 13.15 -11.01 -10.45
C TYR A 87 13.31 -9.58 -11.00
N ASP A 88 12.50 -9.23 -12.01
CA ASP A 88 12.52 -7.95 -12.70
C ASP A 88 11.15 -7.63 -13.29
N GLY A 89 10.43 -6.68 -12.68
CA GLY A 89 9.07 -6.33 -13.04
C GLY A 89 8.98 -5.13 -13.99
N ARG A 90 10.08 -4.53 -14.45
CA ARG A 90 10.05 -3.25 -15.20
C ARG A 90 9.17 -3.22 -16.44
N ASN A 91 8.91 -4.39 -17.03
CA ASN A 91 8.07 -4.55 -18.22
C ASN A 91 6.66 -5.09 -17.91
N ASP A 92 6.37 -5.30 -16.62
CA ASP A 92 5.10 -5.78 -16.10
C ASP A 92 4.31 -4.63 -15.47
N LEU A 93 3.02 -4.86 -15.19
CA LEU A 93 2.08 -3.87 -14.67
C LEU A 93 1.45 -4.34 -13.37
N LEU A 94 1.52 -3.48 -12.34
CA LEU A 94 0.65 -3.52 -11.17
C LEU A 94 -0.44 -2.45 -11.32
N THR A 95 -1.70 -2.88 -11.35
CA THR A 95 -2.84 -1.97 -11.32
C THR A 95 -3.44 -1.96 -9.92
N ILE A 96 -3.67 -0.77 -9.37
CA ILE A 96 -4.40 -0.58 -8.11
C ILE A 96 -5.60 0.30 -8.42
N ARG A 97 -6.81 -0.22 -8.16
CA ARG A 97 -8.02 0.54 -8.42
C ARG A 97 -9.09 0.36 -7.37
N GLN A 98 -9.96 1.38 -7.28
CA GLN A 98 -11.14 1.39 -6.40
C GLN A 98 -10.79 1.10 -4.94
N SER A 99 -9.53 1.30 -4.54
CA SER A 99 -8.99 0.85 -3.27
C SER A 99 -8.72 2.01 -2.32
N LEU A 100 -8.79 1.72 -1.03
CA LEU A 100 -8.62 2.68 0.06
C LEU A 100 -7.34 2.32 0.81
N ILE A 101 -6.35 3.22 0.83
CA ILE A 101 -5.05 2.96 1.46
C ILE A 101 -4.73 4.08 2.45
N ARG A 102 -4.66 3.75 3.75
CA ARG A 102 -4.28 4.69 4.80
C ARG A 102 -2.97 4.29 5.45
N LEU A 103 -2.04 5.25 5.50
CA LEU A 103 -0.87 5.16 6.36
C LEU A 103 -1.28 5.50 7.80
N GLN A 104 -0.86 4.68 8.74
CA GLN A 104 -1.10 4.89 10.16
C GLN A 104 0.23 5.11 10.88
N PRO A 105 0.41 6.22 11.63
CA PRO A 105 1.49 6.35 12.59
C PRO A 105 1.42 5.24 13.64
N MET A 106 2.47 4.45 13.77
CA MET A 106 2.56 3.30 14.67
C MET A 106 3.68 3.47 15.70
N PRO A 107 3.53 2.90 16.92
CA PRO A 107 4.55 2.92 17.97
C PRO A 107 5.89 2.29 17.61
N GLY A 108 6.97 2.94 18.05
CA GLY A 108 8.34 2.42 18.01
C GLY A 108 8.89 2.15 16.60
N PRO A 109 8.66 3.03 15.61
CA PRO A 109 9.22 2.86 14.27
C PRO A 109 10.75 2.82 14.38
N ARG A 110 11.41 2.00 13.53
CA ARG A 110 12.88 1.92 13.43
C ARG A 110 13.62 1.64 14.75
N GLY A 111 12.97 0.99 15.72
CA GLY A 111 13.56 0.70 17.03
C GLY A 111 13.54 1.88 18.01
N GLY A 112 12.74 2.91 17.72
CA GLY A 112 12.43 4.00 18.65
C GLY A 112 11.59 3.55 19.83
N LEU A 113 11.24 4.51 20.70
CA LEU A 113 10.40 4.27 21.86
C LEU A 113 8.96 4.01 21.43
N ALA A 114 8.18 3.30 22.26
CA ALA A 114 6.76 3.07 22.01
C ALA A 114 5.93 4.38 21.90
N THR A 115 6.45 5.50 22.42
CA THR A 115 5.84 6.83 22.30
C THR A 115 6.14 7.53 20.98
N ASP A 116 7.15 7.06 20.25
CA ASP A 116 7.51 7.62 18.95
C ASP A 116 6.55 7.01 17.93
N LEU A 117 5.69 7.82 17.31
CA LEU A 117 4.73 7.38 16.31
C LEU A 117 5.25 7.69 14.90
N GLY A 118 5.36 6.67 14.06
CA GLY A 118 5.88 6.81 12.70
C GLY A 118 5.18 5.91 11.70
N ASN A 119 5.21 6.31 10.44
CA ASN A 119 4.82 5.48 9.31
C ASN A 119 5.90 5.55 8.23
N GLY A 120 5.92 4.59 7.33
CA GLY A 120 6.66 4.65 6.09
C GLY A 120 5.93 5.50 5.04
N GLN A 121 5.82 4.97 3.83
CA GLN A 121 5.28 5.65 2.66
C GLN A 121 4.23 4.80 1.94
N PHE A 122 3.48 5.38 1.01
CA PHE A 122 2.51 4.61 0.22
C PHE A 122 3.19 3.60 -0.71
N PHE A 123 4.29 4.00 -1.34
CA PHE A 123 5.01 3.16 -2.30
C PHE A 123 6.49 3.08 -1.94
N LYS A 124 6.94 1.89 -1.53
CA LYS A 124 8.34 1.54 -1.29
C LYS A 124 8.87 0.90 -2.57
N TRP A 125 9.32 1.74 -3.49
CA TRP A 125 9.54 1.35 -4.89
C TRP A 125 11.03 1.24 -5.25
N SER A 126 11.39 0.28 -6.11
CA SER A 126 12.74 0.14 -6.66
C SER A 126 12.80 0.48 -8.14
N SER A 127 14.00 0.51 -8.71
CA SER A 127 14.17 0.63 -10.16
C SER A 127 13.83 -0.65 -10.92
N LEU A 128 13.61 -1.79 -10.24
CA LEU A 128 13.21 -3.07 -10.83
C LEU A 128 11.71 -3.34 -10.70
N ALA A 129 10.99 -2.44 -10.03
CA ALA A 129 9.57 -2.56 -9.79
C ALA A 129 8.76 -2.43 -11.07
N THR A 130 7.52 -2.87 -10.98
CA THR A 130 6.51 -2.82 -12.04
C THR A 130 6.22 -1.40 -12.50
N GLN A 131 5.68 -1.29 -13.71
CA GLN A 131 4.90 -0.13 -14.07
C GLN A 131 3.65 -0.09 -13.19
N LEU A 132 3.17 1.12 -12.91
CA LEU A 132 2.07 1.34 -11.99
C LEU A 132 0.90 2.02 -12.72
N GLU A 133 -0.30 1.53 -12.46
CA GLU A 133 -1.55 2.18 -12.84
C GLU A 133 -2.45 2.37 -11.61
N LEU A 134 -3.00 3.57 -11.44
CA LEU A 134 -3.78 3.97 -10.25
C LEU A 134 -5.11 4.61 -10.64
N ASP A 135 -6.24 3.96 -10.34
CA ASP A 135 -7.57 4.48 -10.72
C ASP A 135 -8.61 4.46 -9.59
N ASP A 136 -9.33 5.57 -9.41
CA ASP A 136 -10.45 5.68 -8.45
C ASP A 136 -10.06 5.28 -7.00
N ASN A 137 -8.81 5.52 -6.59
CA ASN A 137 -8.35 5.20 -5.24
C ASN A 137 -8.48 6.38 -4.29
N VAL A 138 -8.62 6.10 -2.99
CA VAL A 138 -8.49 7.09 -1.93
C VAL A 138 -7.29 6.73 -1.06
N PHE A 139 -6.35 7.65 -0.95
CA PHE A 139 -5.19 7.55 -0.08
C PHE A 139 -5.38 8.47 1.13
N MET A 140 -4.88 8.07 2.29
CA MET A 140 -4.88 8.94 3.48
C MET A 140 -3.57 8.86 4.26
N ALA A 141 -3.03 10.01 4.65
CA ALA A 141 -1.88 10.10 5.53
C ALA A 141 -2.02 11.29 6.51
N GLU A 142 -1.54 11.08 7.73
CA GLU A 142 -1.64 12.06 8.82
C GLU A 142 -0.31 12.77 9.11
N GLN A 143 0.80 12.24 8.60
CA GLN A 143 2.12 12.84 8.73
C GLN A 143 3.05 12.39 7.61
N VAL A 144 4.19 13.10 7.50
CA VAL A 144 5.25 12.73 6.56
C VAL A 144 5.83 11.41 7.02
N GLY A 145 6.06 10.50 6.07
CA GLY A 145 6.73 9.25 6.36
C GLY A 145 8.13 9.45 6.93
N GLU A 146 8.59 8.46 7.68
CA GLU A 146 9.93 8.38 8.26
C GLU A 146 11.05 8.46 7.20
N GLY A 147 10.73 8.18 5.93
CA GLY A 147 11.62 8.36 4.77
C GLY A 147 11.79 9.82 4.33
N GLY A 148 10.98 10.74 4.86
CA GLY A 148 10.97 12.15 4.52
C GLY A 148 9.93 12.51 3.44
N ALA A 149 9.82 13.81 3.16
CA ALA A 149 8.85 14.36 2.20
C ALA A 149 8.96 13.72 0.81
N SER A 150 10.17 13.47 0.33
CA SER A 150 10.41 12.92 -1.01
C SER A 150 9.89 11.50 -1.21
N THR A 151 9.69 10.72 -0.14
CA THR A 151 9.16 9.35 -0.25
C THR A 151 7.65 9.29 -0.31
N MET A 152 6.96 10.42 -0.13
CA MET A 152 5.49 10.47 -0.17
C MET A 152 4.93 10.52 -1.60
N GLY A 153 5.77 10.73 -2.62
CA GLY A 153 5.31 10.81 -4.01
C GLY A 153 4.81 9.50 -4.61
N ILE A 154 4.27 9.59 -5.82
CA ILE A 154 3.92 8.42 -6.65
C ILE A 154 5.17 7.97 -7.43
N PRO A 155 5.40 6.66 -7.61
CA PRO A 155 6.53 6.16 -8.39
C PRO A 155 6.61 6.76 -9.80
N ALA A 156 7.83 7.00 -10.27
CA ALA A 156 8.07 7.52 -11.62
C ALA A 156 7.72 6.52 -12.74
N SER A 157 7.52 5.24 -12.40
CA SER A 157 7.01 4.21 -13.32
C SER A 157 5.48 4.21 -13.44
N LEU A 158 4.80 5.26 -12.96
CA LEU A 158 3.38 5.46 -13.22
C LEU A 158 3.13 5.67 -14.72
N VAL A 159 2.34 4.79 -15.32
CA VAL A 159 2.03 4.82 -16.76
C VAL A 159 0.58 5.18 -17.06
N GLY A 160 -0.31 5.09 -16.08
CA GLY A 160 -1.71 5.47 -16.18
C GLY A 160 -2.28 5.87 -14.82
N CYS A 161 -3.20 6.83 -14.80
CA CYS A 161 -3.99 7.11 -13.60
C CYS A 161 -5.23 7.96 -13.86
N SER A 162 -6.26 7.77 -13.04
CA SER A 162 -7.47 8.58 -13.05
C SER A 162 -8.13 8.69 -11.67
N ASN A 163 -8.75 9.84 -11.40
CA ASN A 163 -9.67 10.06 -10.27
C ASN A 163 -9.17 9.62 -8.88
N ASN A 164 -7.88 9.78 -8.59
CA ASN A 164 -7.36 9.45 -7.26
C ASN A 164 -7.57 10.62 -6.30
N VAL A 165 -7.78 10.32 -5.02
CA VAL A 165 -7.86 11.32 -3.95
C VAL A 165 -6.75 11.10 -2.94
N MET A 166 -6.07 12.18 -2.56
CA MET A 166 -5.16 12.20 -1.42
C MET A 166 -5.78 12.99 -0.28
N VAL A 167 -6.15 12.31 0.80
CA VAL A 167 -6.58 12.92 2.06
C VAL A 167 -5.33 13.16 2.91
N TRP A 168 -4.88 14.41 2.95
CA TRP A 168 -3.70 14.84 3.71
C TRP A 168 -4.14 15.57 4.98
N LEU A 169 -3.88 14.96 6.13
CA LEU A 169 -4.21 15.56 7.43
C LEU A 169 -2.98 16.08 8.18
N GLY A 170 -1.79 15.93 7.61
CA GLY A 170 -0.58 16.49 8.17
C GLY A 170 -0.51 18.02 8.02
N PRO A 171 0.46 18.66 8.68
CA PRO A 171 0.60 20.11 8.62
C PRO A 171 0.98 20.58 7.21
N GLY A 172 0.41 21.73 6.80
CA GLY A 172 0.75 22.38 5.53
C GLY A 172 0.27 21.62 4.29
N PRO A 173 0.76 22.01 3.09
CA PRO A 173 0.43 21.31 1.85
C PRO A 173 1.01 19.88 1.84
N TYR A 174 0.46 19.03 0.99
CA TYR A 174 1.01 17.69 0.76
C TYR A 174 2.49 17.78 0.32
N PRO A 175 3.39 16.96 0.90
CA PRO A 175 4.83 17.24 0.88
C PRO A 175 5.56 16.79 -0.41
N ALA A 176 4.87 16.13 -1.33
CA ALA A 176 5.46 15.58 -2.55
C ALA A 176 4.62 15.95 -3.80
N PRO A 177 5.23 16.01 -4.99
CA PRO A 177 4.45 16.18 -6.21
C PRO A 177 3.52 14.99 -6.44
N LEU A 178 2.27 15.29 -6.81
CA LEU A 178 1.30 14.31 -7.26
C LEU A 178 0.96 14.56 -8.74
N PRO A 179 0.72 13.52 -9.54
CA PRO A 179 0.26 13.68 -10.92
C PRO A 179 -1.11 14.38 -10.98
N PRO A 180 -1.48 15.00 -12.12
CA PRO A 180 -2.74 15.73 -12.27
C PRO A 180 -4.03 14.93 -12.02
N CYS A 181 -3.94 13.59 -12.05
CA CYS A 181 -5.05 12.68 -11.74
C CYS A 181 -5.36 12.58 -10.23
N PHE A 182 -4.64 13.30 -9.36
CA PHE A 182 -4.89 13.38 -7.92
C PHE A 182 -5.61 14.67 -7.55
N THR A 183 -6.68 14.54 -6.77
CA THR A 183 -7.26 15.65 -5.99
C THR A 183 -6.76 15.57 -4.55
N VAL A 184 -6.13 16.62 -4.05
CA VAL A 184 -5.71 16.71 -2.64
C VAL A 184 -6.78 17.40 -1.83
N THR A 185 -7.14 16.82 -0.68
CA THR A 185 -8.07 17.41 0.29
C THR A 185 -7.55 17.24 1.71
N THR A 186 -7.94 18.15 2.59
CA THR A 186 -7.72 18.03 4.05
C THR A 186 -8.98 17.56 4.77
N ASP A 187 -10.05 17.25 4.03
CA ASP A 187 -11.32 16.80 4.60
C ASP A 187 -11.26 15.30 4.92
N ARG A 188 -11.14 14.97 6.21
CA ARG A 188 -11.16 13.60 6.72
C ARG A 188 -12.45 12.86 6.37
N ALA A 189 -13.58 13.57 6.22
CA ALA A 189 -14.86 12.94 5.91
C ALA A 189 -14.86 12.22 4.56
N VAL A 190 -13.97 12.59 3.63
CA VAL A 190 -13.80 11.89 2.35
C VAL A 190 -13.30 10.45 2.57
N TRP A 191 -12.30 10.27 3.43
CA TRP A 191 -11.83 8.93 3.81
C TRP A 191 -12.92 8.16 4.56
N ASP A 192 -13.50 8.77 5.61
CA ASP A 192 -14.48 8.10 6.46
C ASP A 192 -15.72 7.64 5.67
N SER A 193 -16.19 8.47 4.74
CA SER A 193 -17.32 8.12 3.87
C SER A 193 -16.96 7.00 2.89
N ALA A 194 -15.74 7.02 2.33
CA ALA A 194 -15.28 5.96 1.45
C ALA A 194 -15.17 4.62 2.19
N VAL A 195 -14.63 4.61 3.42
CA VAL A 195 -14.57 3.41 4.27
C VAL A 195 -15.96 2.91 4.63
N ALA A 196 -16.87 3.80 5.05
CA ALA A 196 -18.24 3.41 5.37
C ALA A 196 -18.98 2.82 4.16
N ALA A 197 -18.81 3.42 2.98
CA ALA A 197 -19.37 2.91 1.74
C ALA A 197 -18.78 1.55 1.36
N TRP A 198 -17.46 1.39 1.48
CA TRP A 198 -16.79 0.10 1.24
C TRP A 198 -17.32 -0.97 2.18
N LYS A 199 -17.34 -0.72 3.50
CA LYS A 199 -17.86 -1.66 4.51
C LYS A 199 -19.29 -2.07 4.22
N THR A 200 -20.14 -1.11 3.82
CA THR A 200 -21.53 -1.37 3.43
C THR A 200 -21.63 -2.30 2.22
N ARG A 201 -20.85 -2.04 1.16
CA ARG A 201 -20.84 -2.90 -0.06
C ARG A 201 -20.35 -4.32 0.24
N HIS A 202 -19.41 -4.45 1.18
CA HIS A 202 -18.78 -5.73 1.57
C HIS A 202 -19.48 -6.45 2.74
N GLY A 203 -20.65 -5.97 3.19
CA GLY A 203 -21.41 -6.63 4.25
C GLY A 203 -20.75 -6.60 5.63
N VAL A 204 -19.80 -5.68 5.85
CA VAL A 204 -19.17 -5.46 7.15
C VAL A 204 -20.07 -4.57 8.00
N VAL A 205 -20.68 -5.15 9.03
CA VAL A 205 -21.56 -4.43 9.97
C VAL A 205 -20.72 -3.61 10.97
N PRO A 206 -21.16 -2.39 11.37
CA PRO A 206 -20.48 -1.57 12.38
C PRO A 206 -20.27 -2.26 13.74
#